data_AF-A0A1U8LGA4-F1
#
_entry.id   AF-A0A1U8LGA4-F1
#
_cell.length_a   1.000
_cell.length_b   1.000
_cell.length_c   1.000
_cell.angle_alpha   90.00
_cell.angle_beta   90.00
_cell.angle_gamma   90.00
#
_symmetry.space_group_name_H-M   'P 1'
#
loop_
_entity.id
_entity.type
_entity.pdbx_description
1 polymer ?
#
loop_
_entity_poly.entity_id
_entity_poly.type
_entity_poly.pdbx_seq_one_letter_code
_entity_poly.pdbx_strand_id
1 'polypeptide(L)'
;MPATDYQASFLGRISIRRNQVIAMDGNHEQELQDLELFSKHVSERFAELLSSPDDIPFDALLSISWLRKLLDFFLCCEAEFKGVLMMGNDPSQISKPPLDRLIPEFLDRSVKALDVCNAVTNGLESVRHYQQLAEIVVSALEQKPIGDGQSRRAKKALTSLMSAMNVDDKECSAAKATERSWSFSRRGVSSKDRVPEHFRSVSNQVAKNWSAAKQIQAMTNNLVPPRGAEGSGLASPVYTMSVIMVFVMWALVAAIPCQERNGLSAIHFPAPKQLNWAQSIIGLHEKIGEEWKKKEKKGTAGLLDEMQKMEKLGNILMDFTDSFQFHGDITDQKAEEAAARSAELAETCRRMEEGLLPLQIQIREVFHRIVKTRTELLNALDRVGKSSPPLL
;
A
#
# COMPACT_ATOMS: atom_id res chain seq x y z
N MET A 1 41.14 -34.45 78.77
CA MET A 1 41.05 -33.09 78.18
C MET A 1 42.00 -33.05 76.98
N PRO A 2 41.57 -32.63 75.78
CA PRO A 2 40.17 -32.49 75.32
C PRO A 2 39.59 -33.93 75.07
N ALA A 3 39.10 -34.45 73.92
CA ALA A 3 38.92 -33.91 72.56
C ALA A 3 37.91 -34.67 71.67
N THR A 4 37.57 -33.97 70.59
CA THR A 4 36.83 -34.26 69.34
C THR A 4 37.57 -35.20 68.36
N ASP A 5 36.95 -35.88 67.39
CA ASP A 5 35.54 -35.82 66.97
C ASP A 5 34.98 -37.09 66.25
N TYR A 6 33.66 -37.04 66.07
CA TYR A 6 32.72 -37.98 65.44
C TYR A 6 33.14 -38.85 64.23
N GLN A 7 32.55 -40.05 64.20
CA GLN A 7 32.26 -40.82 62.98
C GLN A 7 31.22 -40.09 62.11
N ALA A 8 31.34 -40.14 60.78
CA ALA A 8 30.35 -40.81 59.90
C ALA A 8 30.59 -40.61 58.39
N SER A 9 30.53 -41.72 57.66
CA SER A 9 29.98 -41.87 56.30
C SER A 9 30.05 -40.71 55.30
N PHE A 10 30.99 -40.83 54.35
CA PHE A 10 30.77 -40.35 52.97
C PHE A 10 29.51 -41.01 52.36
N LEU A 11 29.04 -40.48 51.21
CA LEU A 11 27.85 -40.93 50.44
C LEU A 11 26.47 -40.48 50.99
N GLY A 12 26.36 -39.26 51.52
CA GLY A 12 25.12 -38.71 52.08
C GLY A 12 24.51 -37.46 51.41
N ARG A 13 25.03 -36.95 50.28
CA ARG A 13 24.54 -35.70 49.63
C ARG A 13 24.60 -35.70 48.10
N ILE A 14 23.66 -36.39 47.45
CA ILE A 14 23.21 -36.03 46.08
C ILE A 14 21.74 -35.65 46.20
N SER A 15 21.47 -34.35 46.41
CA SER A 15 20.12 -33.85 46.64
C SER A 15 19.34 -33.68 45.33
N ILE A 16 18.05 -33.96 45.38
CA ILE A 16 17.16 -34.05 44.21
C ILE A 16 16.83 -32.66 43.67
N ARG A 17 17.51 -32.25 42.58
CA ARG A 17 17.12 -31.13 41.70
C ARG A 17 17.56 -31.38 40.25
N ARG A 18 16.96 -32.36 39.55
CA ARG A 18 17.23 -32.61 38.11
C ARG A 18 15.98 -32.59 37.21
N ASN A 19 14.78 -32.70 37.77
CA ASN A 19 13.53 -32.83 36.99
C ASN A 19 12.74 -31.51 36.91
N GLN A 20 13.41 -30.42 36.49
CA GLN A 20 12.74 -29.12 36.27
C GLN A 20 13.23 -28.35 35.03
N VAL A 21 14.13 -28.93 34.24
CA VAL A 21 14.70 -28.30 33.02
C VAL A 21 13.99 -28.79 31.74
N ILE A 22 13.71 -30.10 31.67
CA ILE A 22 13.23 -30.79 30.45
C ILE A 22 11.83 -30.32 29.97
N ALA A 23 11.08 -29.60 30.82
CA ALA A 23 9.73 -29.12 30.48
C ALA A 23 9.69 -27.71 29.84
N MET A 24 10.82 -27.01 29.73
CA MET A 24 10.89 -25.68 29.11
C MET A 24 11.45 -25.70 27.68
N ASP A 25 12.39 -26.60 27.36
CA ASP A 25 13.06 -26.66 26.05
C ASP A 25 12.04 -26.81 24.91
N GLY A 26 11.10 -27.76 25.00
CA GLY A 26 10.14 -28.05 23.93
C GLY A 26 9.17 -26.91 23.59
N ASN A 27 8.98 -25.92 24.48
CA ASN A 27 8.20 -24.71 24.15
C ASN A 27 9.05 -23.68 23.40
N HIS A 28 10.36 -23.62 23.69
CA HIS A 28 11.27 -22.71 23.01
C HIS A 28 11.71 -23.25 21.64
N GLU A 29 11.87 -24.56 21.49
CA GLU A 29 12.09 -25.20 20.18
C GLU A 29 10.89 -24.97 19.24
N GLN A 30 9.65 -25.03 19.75
CA GLN A 30 8.46 -24.70 18.95
C GLN A 30 8.40 -23.21 18.59
N GLU A 31 8.68 -22.31 19.54
CA GLU A 31 8.74 -20.86 19.28
C GLU A 31 9.75 -20.54 18.15
N LEU A 32 10.95 -21.13 18.21
CA LEU A 32 11.98 -20.98 17.18
C LEU A 32 11.54 -21.56 15.83
N GLN A 33 10.88 -22.73 15.81
CA GLN A 33 10.33 -23.31 14.59
C GLN A 33 9.25 -22.41 13.96
N ASP A 34 8.33 -21.85 14.75
CA ASP A 34 7.27 -20.97 14.27
C ASP A 34 7.85 -19.64 13.73
N LEU A 35 8.92 -19.12 14.37
CA LEU A 35 9.70 -17.97 13.89
C LEU A 35 10.38 -18.24 12.53
N GLU A 36 11.00 -19.42 12.37
CA GLU A 36 11.61 -19.84 11.10
C GLU A 36 10.57 -20.04 9.99
N LEU A 37 9.45 -20.69 10.30
CA LEU A 37 8.35 -20.92 9.36
C LEU A 37 7.75 -19.60 8.86
N PHE A 38 7.43 -18.65 9.76
CA PHE A 38 6.96 -17.33 9.38
C PHE A 38 7.96 -16.62 8.45
N SER A 39 9.25 -16.58 8.84
CA SER A 39 10.32 -15.98 8.05
C SER A 39 10.46 -16.62 6.65
N LYS A 40 10.31 -17.95 6.58
CA LYS A 40 10.30 -18.71 5.33
C LYS A 40 9.09 -18.37 4.45
N HIS A 41 7.87 -18.40 4.98
CA HIS A 41 6.66 -18.13 4.19
C HIS A 41 6.62 -16.69 3.65
N VAL A 42 7.13 -15.71 4.42
CA VAL A 42 7.36 -14.35 3.92
C VAL A 42 8.33 -14.38 2.73
N SER A 43 9.45 -15.07 2.86
CA SER A 43 10.46 -15.18 1.80
C SER A 43 9.92 -15.82 0.52
N GLU A 44 9.13 -16.90 0.64
CA GLU A 44 8.53 -17.61 -0.48
C GLU A 44 7.51 -16.73 -1.22
N ARG A 45 6.61 -16.05 -0.50
CA ARG A 45 5.59 -15.16 -1.08
C ARG A 45 6.21 -13.97 -1.82
N PHE A 46 7.16 -13.28 -1.20
CA PHE A 46 7.79 -12.13 -1.86
C PHE A 46 8.71 -12.55 -3.01
N ALA A 47 9.32 -13.75 -2.96
CA ALA A 47 10.01 -14.32 -4.12
C ALA A 47 9.03 -14.62 -5.27
N GLU A 48 7.87 -15.24 -5.00
CA GLU A 48 6.83 -15.47 -6.00
C GLU A 48 6.35 -14.15 -6.64
N LEU A 49 6.16 -13.10 -5.83
CA LEU A 49 5.72 -11.78 -6.31
C LEU A 49 6.78 -11.05 -7.15
N LEU A 50 8.07 -11.25 -6.86
CA LEU A 50 9.20 -10.75 -7.66
C LEU A 50 9.40 -11.56 -8.95
N SER A 51 9.12 -12.87 -8.91
CA SER A 51 9.23 -13.78 -10.05
C SER A 51 8.00 -13.78 -10.97
N SER A 52 7.04 -12.86 -10.79
CA SER A 52 5.92 -12.72 -11.72
C SER A 52 6.43 -12.43 -13.14
N PRO A 53 6.06 -13.23 -14.15
CA PRO A 53 6.60 -13.09 -15.50
C PRO A 53 6.02 -11.84 -16.19
N ASP A 54 6.91 -10.89 -16.52
CA ASP A 54 6.55 -9.66 -17.25
C ASP A 54 5.91 -9.95 -18.64
N ASP A 55 6.06 -11.17 -19.17
CA ASP A 55 5.45 -11.66 -20.41
C ASP A 55 3.94 -11.97 -20.33
N ILE A 56 3.34 -12.06 -19.13
CA ILE A 56 1.90 -12.31 -18.98
C ILE A 56 1.15 -10.96 -18.84
N PRO A 57 0.35 -10.52 -19.84
CA PRO A 57 -0.27 -9.19 -19.88
C PRO A 57 -1.40 -8.97 -18.85
N PHE A 58 -1.58 -9.90 -17.91
CA PHE A 58 -2.58 -9.92 -16.85
C PHE A 58 -1.98 -10.05 -15.43
N ASP A 59 -0.66 -10.19 -15.25
CA ASP A 59 0.01 -10.18 -13.92
C ASP A 59 1.27 -9.29 -13.94
N ALA A 60 1.21 -8.23 -14.76
CA ALA A 60 2.26 -7.23 -14.91
C ALA A 60 2.46 -6.45 -13.60
N LEU A 61 3.69 -5.97 -13.37
CA LEU A 61 4.05 -5.21 -12.17
C LEU A 61 3.10 -4.01 -11.96
N LEU A 62 2.51 -3.91 -10.76
CA LEU A 62 1.52 -2.89 -10.39
C LEU A 62 0.24 -2.86 -11.25
N SER A 63 -0.13 -3.97 -11.90
CA SER A 63 -1.52 -4.19 -12.34
C SER A 63 -2.47 -4.39 -11.16
N ILE A 64 -3.78 -4.32 -11.39
CA ILE A 64 -4.79 -4.55 -10.35
C ILE A 64 -4.65 -5.96 -9.76
N SER A 65 -4.44 -6.98 -10.58
CA SER A 65 -4.17 -8.37 -10.15
C SER A 65 -2.93 -8.48 -9.27
N TRP A 66 -1.81 -7.88 -9.69
CA TRP A 66 -0.57 -7.86 -8.91
C TRP A 66 -0.74 -7.16 -7.54
N LEU A 67 -1.46 -6.03 -7.51
CA LEU A 67 -1.78 -5.34 -6.25
C LEU A 67 -2.65 -6.21 -5.33
N ARG A 68 -3.66 -6.89 -5.88
CA ARG A 68 -4.49 -7.82 -5.10
C ARG A 68 -3.67 -8.97 -4.51
N LYS A 69 -2.75 -9.55 -5.30
CA LYS A 69 -1.81 -10.59 -4.85
C LYS A 69 -0.90 -10.10 -3.70
N LEU A 70 -0.38 -8.87 -3.79
CA LEU A 70 0.38 -8.23 -2.71
C LEU A 70 -0.45 -8.07 -1.43
N LEU A 71 -1.73 -7.72 -1.54
CA LEU A 71 -2.62 -7.57 -0.38
C LEU A 71 -3.00 -8.92 0.25
N ASP A 72 -3.23 -9.97 -0.53
CA ASP A 72 -3.40 -11.33 -0.01
C ASP A 72 -2.14 -11.80 0.74
N PHE A 73 -0.95 -11.52 0.21
CA PHE A 73 0.30 -11.82 0.90
C PHE A 73 0.47 -11.01 2.19
N PHE A 74 0.07 -9.73 2.23
CA PHE A 74 -0.01 -8.96 3.48
C PHE A 74 -0.96 -9.62 4.50
N LEU A 75 -2.17 -10.01 4.07
CA LEU A 75 -3.19 -10.60 4.96
C LEU A 75 -2.75 -11.97 5.53
N CYS A 76 -2.04 -12.78 4.75
CA CYS A 76 -1.43 -14.02 5.23
C CYS A 76 -0.29 -13.75 6.23
N CYS A 77 0.60 -12.79 5.94
CA CYS A 77 1.67 -12.43 6.86
C CYS A 77 1.14 -11.81 8.16
N GLU A 78 0.05 -11.04 8.11
CA GLU A 78 -0.64 -10.49 9.28
C GLU A 78 -1.19 -11.60 10.19
N ALA A 79 -1.85 -12.59 9.61
CA ALA A 79 -2.44 -13.71 10.35
C ALA A 79 -1.36 -14.58 11.04
N GLU A 80 -0.26 -14.89 10.35
CA GLU A 80 0.86 -15.63 10.93
C GLU A 80 1.63 -14.81 11.98
N PHE A 81 1.92 -13.54 11.69
CA PHE A 81 2.55 -12.61 12.64
C PHE A 81 1.77 -12.54 13.96
N LYS A 82 0.44 -12.41 13.88
CA LYS A 82 -0.44 -12.44 15.06
C LYS A 82 -0.40 -13.79 15.77
N GLY A 83 -0.32 -14.91 15.03
CA GLY A 83 -0.10 -16.24 15.60
C GLY A 83 1.16 -16.27 16.47
N VAL A 84 2.31 -16.02 15.85
CA VAL A 84 3.63 -16.01 16.51
C VAL A 84 3.71 -15.03 17.68
N LEU A 85 3.10 -13.85 17.57
CA LEU A 85 3.18 -12.82 18.62
C LEU A 85 2.17 -13.01 19.77
N MET A 86 0.97 -13.54 19.51
CA MET A 86 -0.15 -13.49 20.46
C MET A 86 -0.87 -14.83 20.73
N MET A 87 -0.62 -15.89 19.96
CA MET A 87 -1.33 -17.17 20.09
C MET A 87 -0.38 -18.29 20.55
N GLY A 88 0.03 -18.23 21.82
CA GLY A 88 0.90 -19.22 22.47
C GLY A 88 1.72 -18.62 23.62
N ASN A 89 2.05 -17.33 23.50
CA ASN A 89 2.93 -16.63 24.41
C ASN A 89 2.20 -15.98 25.60
N ASP A 90 2.89 -15.92 26.75
CA ASP A 90 2.46 -15.15 27.91
C ASP A 90 2.33 -13.65 27.55
N PRO A 91 1.16 -13.01 27.77
CA PRO A 91 0.98 -11.58 27.52
C PRO A 91 2.02 -10.68 28.22
N SER A 92 2.64 -11.10 29.32
CA SER A 92 3.70 -10.30 29.95
C SER A 92 4.93 -10.07 29.05
N GLN A 93 5.15 -10.92 28.04
CA GLN A 93 6.31 -10.81 27.15
C GLN A 93 6.28 -9.55 26.28
N ILE A 94 5.10 -9.12 25.79
CA ILE A 94 5.00 -7.95 24.89
C ILE A 94 5.29 -6.60 25.59
N SER A 95 5.45 -6.61 26.91
CA SER A 95 5.81 -5.45 27.74
C SER A 95 7.25 -5.53 28.28
N LYS A 96 8.08 -6.46 27.78
CA LYS A 96 9.50 -6.60 28.15
C LYS A 96 10.42 -6.12 27.02
N PRO A 97 11.66 -5.71 27.32
CA PRO A 97 12.64 -5.38 26.29
C PRO A 97 12.90 -6.54 25.32
N PRO A 98 13.00 -6.30 24.00
CA PRO A 98 12.86 -5.02 23.28
C PRO A 98 11.43 -4.74 22.76
N LEU A 99 10.43 -5.58 23.09
CA LEU A 99 9.06 -5.43 22.61
C LEU A 99 8.35 -4.21 23.22
N ASP A 100 8.71 -3.85 24.44
CA ASP A 100 8.30 -2.61 25.13
C ASP A 100 8.47 -1.33 24.27
N ARG A 101 9.49 -1.29 23.41
CA ARG A 101 9.71 -0.24 22.40
C ARG A 101 9.09 -0.59 21.05
N LEU A 102 9.32 -1.81 20.56
CA LEU A 102 8.95 -2.19 19.18
C LEU A 102 7.42 -2.24 18.97
N ILE A 103 6.64 -2.62 19.99
CA ILE A 103 5.17 -2.67 19.89
C ILE A 103 4.57 -1.26 19.81
N PRO A 104 4.92 -0.27 20.67
CA PRO A 104 4.51 1.12 20.46
C PRO A 104 4.89 1.70 19.09
N GLU A 105 6.07 1.39 18.56
CA GLU A 105 6.44 1.83 17.20
C GLU A 105 5.61 1.16 16.10
N PHE A 106 5.34 -0.16 16.20
CA PHE A 106 4.43 -0.85 15.29
C PHE A 106 3.01 -0.28 15.36
N LEU A 107 2.54 0.06 16.57
CA LEU A 107 1.26 0.72 16.79
C LEU A 107 1.25 2.14 16.17
N ASP A 108 2.32 2.91 16.25
CA ASP A 108 2.42 4.21 15.58
C ASP A 108 2.40 4.08 14.04
N ARG A 109 3.13 3.10 13.48
CA ARG A 109 3.09 2.75 12.05
C ARG A 109 1.70 2.29 11.61
N SER A 110 0.97 1.55 12.44
CA SER A 110 -0.39 1.07 12.14
C SER A 110 -1.38 2.22 11.89
N VAL A 111 -1.26 3.36 12.59
CA VAL A 111 -2.15 4.52 12.36
C VAL A 111 -1.88 5.13 10.98
N LYS A 112 -0.60 5.28 10.61
CA LYS A 112 -0.17 5.83 9.31
C LYS A 112 -0.59 4.92 8.16
N ALA A 113 -0.56 3.60 8.36
CA ALA A 113 -1.09 2.64 7.40
C ALA A 113 -2.61 2.77 7.19
N LEU A 114 -3.39 3.05 8.25
CA LEU A 114 -4.83 3.32 8.14
C LEU A 114 -5.11 4.64 7.39
N ASP A 115 -4.33 5.70 7.65
CA ASP A 115 -4.39 6.95 6.88
C ASP A 115 -4.09 6.73 5.39
N VAL A 116 -3.07 5.91 5.07
CA VAL A 116 -2.74 5.55 3.69
C VAL A 116 -3.86 4.73 3.05
N CYS A 117 -4.43 3.72 3.73
CA CYS A 117 -5.58 2.96 3.22
C CYS A 117 -6.76 3.87 2.86
N ASN A 118 -7.05 4.87 3.69
CA ASN A 118 -8.10 5.87 3.41
C ASN A 118 -7.75 6.74 2.18
N ALA A 119 -6.51 7.24 2.09
CA ALA A 119 -6.06 8.05 0.96
C ALA A 119 -6.07 7.26 -0.37
N VAL A 120 -5.59 6.02 -0.35
CA VAL A 120 -5.59 5.10 -1.51
C VAL A 120 -7.03 4.73 -1.91
N THR A 121 -7.94 4.54 -0.95
CA THR A 121 -9.36 4.28 -1.25
C THR A 121 -10.01 5.48 -1.97
N ASN A 122 -9.71 6.71 -1.54
CA ASN A 122 -10.13 7.91 -2.27
C ASN A 122 -9.47 8.00 -3.66
N GLY A 123 -8.20 7.60 -3.77
CA GLY A 123 -7.48 7.50 -5.03
C GLY A 123 -8.16 6.58 -6.04
N LEU A 124 -8.68 5.43 -5.60
CA LEU A 124 -9.44 4.51 -6.48
C LEU A 124 -10.73 5.13 -7.04
N GLU A 125 -11.40 6.03 -6.35
CA GLU A 125 -12.56 6.76 -6.90
C GLU A 125 -12.13 7.70 -8.04
N SER A 126 -10.95 8.32 -7.96
CA SER A 126 -10.35 9.04 -9.10
C SER A 126 -10.01 8.09 -10.25
N VAL A 127 -9.53 6.87 -9.97
CA VAL A 127 -9.29 5.84 -11.01
C VAL A 127 -10.58 5.42 -11.71
N ARG A 128 -11.68 5.24 -10.97
CA ARG A 128 -13.02 5.01 -11.54
C ARG A 128 -13.49 6.17 -12.41
N HIS A 129 -13.20 7.42 -12.01
CA HIS A 129 -13.54 8.58 -12.83
C HIS A 129 -12.77 8.60 -14.16
N TYR A 130 -11.49 8.22 -14.17
CA TYR A 130 -10.71 8.07 -15.40
C TYR A 130 -11.31 6.98 -16.31
N GLN A 131 -11.70 5.83 -15.75
CA GLN A 131 -12.39 4.75 -16.46
C GLN A 131 -13.68 5.26 -17.15
N GLN A 132 -14.55 5.97 -16.42
CA GLN A 132 -15.80 6.53 -16.96
C GLN A 132 -15.56 7.53 -18.11
N LEU A 133 -14.48 8.31 -18.05
CA LEU A 133 -14.10 9.21 -19.15
C LEU A 133 -13.60 8.44 -20.38
N ALA A 134 -12.83 7.36 -20.19
CA ALA A 134 -12.38 6.49 -21.26
C ALA A 134 -13.53 5.70 -21.93
N GLU A 135 -14.51 5.22 -21.15
CA GLU A 135 -15.72 4.58 -21.67
C GLU A 135 -16.53 5.48 -22.61
N ILE A 136 -16.57 6.80 -22.34
CA ILE A 136 -17.21 7.78 -23.24
C ILE A 136 -16.45 7.91 -24.57
N VAL A 137 -15.11 7.73 -24.56
CA VAL A 137 -14.29 7.71 -25.78
C VAL A 137 -14.58 6.44 -26.60
N VAL A 138 -14.53 5.27 -25.95
CA VAL A 138 -14.87 3.98 -26.56
C VAL A 138 -16.26 4.02 -27.19
N SER A 139 -17.28 4.40 -26.41
CA SER A 139 -18.68 4.55 -26.85
C SER A 139 -18.89 5.54 -28.02
N ALA A 140 -17.96 6.46 -28.24
CA ALA A 140 -17.99 7.38 -29.38
C ALA A 140 -17.30 6.80 -30.62
N LEU A 141 -16.13 6.18 -30.46
CA LEU A 141 -15.31 5.67 -31.56
C LEU A 141 -15.75 4.30 -32.09
N GLU A 142 -16.52 3.52 -31.33
CA GLU A 142 -17.14 2.27 -31.79
C GLU A 142 -18.23 2.47 -32.86
N GLN A 143 -18.82 3.65 -32.96
CA GLN A 143 -19.90 3.91 -33.92
C GLN A 143 -19.35 4.07 -35.35
N LYS A 144 -19.82 3.21 -36.26
CA LYS A 144 -19.43 3.21 -37.67
C LYS A 144 -20.58 3.70 -38.57
N PRO A 145 -20.33 4.64 -39.50
CA PRO A 145 -19.11 5.42 -39.68
C PRO A 145 -18.91 6.43 -38.54
N ILE A 146 -17.65 6.72 -38.18
CA ILE A 146 -17.33 7.76 -37.20
C ILE A 146 -17.60 9.12 -37.84
N GLY A 147 -18.61 9.84 -37.35
CA GLY A 147 -18.92 11.20 -37.80
C GLY A 147 -18.33 12.30 -36.91
N ASP A 148 -18.32 13.53 -37.42
CA ASP A 148 -17.92 14.77 -36.73
C ASP A 148 -18.37 14.84 -35.25
N GLY A 149 -19.64 14.52 -34.99
CA GLY A 149 -20.22 14.56 -33.64
C GLY A 149 -19.57 13.56 -32.67
N GLN A 150 -19.21 12.37 -33.14
CA GLN A 150 -18.53 11.37 -32.33
C GLN A 150 -17.05 11.70 -32.14
N SER A 151 -16.37 12.16 -33.18
CA SER A 151 -14.98 12.67 -33.07
C SER A 151 -14.88 13.80 -32.04
N ARG A 152 -15.81 14.77 -32.08
CA ARG A 152 -15.88 15.86 -31.07
C ARG A 152 -16.23 15.36 -29.67
N ARG A 153 -17.10 14.34 -29.54
CA ARG A 153 -17.42 13.70 -28.24
C ARG A 153 -16.20 13.00 -27.65
N ALA A 154 -15.50 12.19 -28.45
CA ALA A 154 -14.27 11.52 -28.10
C ALA A 154 -13.19 12.53 -27.67
N LYS A 155 -12.88 13.54 -28.50
CA LYS A 155 -11.90 14.59 -28.17
C LYS A 155 -12.21 15.31 -26.86
N LYS A 156 -13.48 15.64 -26.59
CA LYS A 156 -13.87 16.26 -25.32
C LYS A 156 -13.60 15.35 -24.13
N ALA A 157 -14.00 14.08 -24.21
CA ALA A 157 -13.76 13.11 -23.14
C ALA A 157 -12.27 12.82 -22.93
N LEU A 158 -11.49 12.71 -24.00
CA LEU A 158 -10.02 12.63 -23.97
C LEU A 158 -9.39 13.86 -23.32
N THR A 159 -9.88 15.06 -23.62
CA THR A 159 -9.38 16.31 -23.01
C THR A 159 -9.63 16.31 -21.50
N SER A 160 -10.83 15.90 -21.06
CA SER A 160 -11.13 15.73 -19.64
C SER A 160 -10.29 14.63 -18.98
N LEU A 161 -10.07 13.50 -19.66
CA LEU A 161 -9.27 12.38 -19.16
C LEU A 161 -7.81 12.79 -18.94
N MET A 162 -7.15 13.33 -19.97
CA MET A 162 -5.76 13.80 -19.87
C MET A 162 -5.63 14.92 -18.83
N SER A 163 -6.58 15.86 -18.76
CA SER A 163 -6.58 16.91 -17.73
C SER A 163 -6.75 16.36 -16.31
N ALA A 164 -7.54 15.31 -16.11
CA ALA A 164 -7.79 14.71 -14.80
C ALA A 164 -6.65 13.77 -14.34
N MET A 165 -5.91 13.18 -15.29
CA MET A 165 -4.70 12.37 -15.00
C MET A 165 -3.44 13.23 -14.80
N ASN A 166 -3.40 14.45 -15.32
CA ASN A 166 -2.28 15.39 -15.20
C ASN A 166 -2.48 16.46 -14.10
N VAL A 167 -3.33 16.19 -13.10
CA VAL A 167 -3.53 17.10 -11.95
C VAL A 167 -2.29 17.07 -11.05
N ASP A 168 -1.40 18.01 -11.32
CA ASP A 168 -0.17 18.27 -10.59
C ASP A 168 -0.48 18.69 -9.13
N ASP A 169 0.25 18.15 -8.13
CA ASP A 169 0.10 18.50 -6.69
C ASP A 169 0.21 20.02 -6.41
N LYS A 170 0.71 20.80 -7.38
CA LYS A 170 0.86 22.26 -7.33
C LYS A 170 -0.45 23.03 -7.13
N GLU A 171 -1.59 22.55 -7.63
CA GLU A 171 -2.82 23.37 -7.58
C GLU A 171 -3.38 23.52 -6.16
N CYS A 172 -3.10 22.57 -5.26
CA CYS A 172 -3.33 22.73 -3.81
C CYS A 172 -2.51 23.87 -3.18
N SER A 173 -1.34 24.20 -3.75
CA SER A 173 -0.45 25.26 -3.23
C SER A 173 -0.80 26.66 -3.72
N ALA A 174 -1.50 26.78 -4.86
CA ALA A 174 -1.82 28.07 -5.49
C ALA A 174 -2.98 28.81 -4.81
N ALA A 175 -3.85 28.08 -4.09
CA ALA A 175 -5.08 28.62 -3.49
C ALA A 175 -4.86 29.45 -2.20
N LYS A 176 -3.95 30.44 -2.23
CA LYS A 176 -3.86 31.51 -1.20
C LYS A 176 -4.96 32.57 -1.36
N ALA A 177 -6.14 32.17 -1.81
CA ALA A 177 -7.34 33.00 -1.85
C ALA A 177 -8.04 32.90 -0.48
N THR A 178 -8.31 34.04 0.14
CA THR A 178 -8.88 34.11 1.50
C THR A 178 -10.34 33.65 1.53
N GLU A 179 -10.57 32.35 1.78
CA GLU A 179 -11.90 31.73 1.92
C GLU A 179 -12.65 32.24 3.18
N ARG A 180 -13.14 33.49 3.15
CA ARG A 180 -14.10 34.00 4.12
C ARG A 180 -15.46 33.33 3.88
N SER A 181 -15.81 32.40 4.76
CA SER A 181 -17.12 31.74 4.75
C SER A 181 -18.27 32.76 4.75
N TRP A 182 -19.09 32.75 3.70
CA TRP A 182 -20.34 33.50 3.60
C TRP A 182 -21.49 32.53 3.34
N SER A 183 -22.44 32.50 4.26
CA SER A 183 -23.62 31.63 4.23
C SER A 183 -24.83 32.36 3.63
N PHE A 184 -25.71 31.58 2.98
CA PHE A 184 -27.10 31.90 2.64
C PHE A 184 -27.47 33.33 2.19
N SER A 185 -27.80 33.49 0.90
CA SER A 185 -28.89 34.37 0.45
C SER A 185 -29.43 33.95 -0.92
N ARG A 186 -30.68 34.33 -1.24
CA ARG A 186 -31.38 33.98 -2.50
C ARG A 186 -31.67 35.22 -3.36
N ARG A 187 -31.72 34.99 -4.68
CA ARG A 187 -32.26 35.86 -5.76
C ARG A 187 -31.49 37.15 -6.08
N GLY A 188 -31.10 37.24 -7.35
CA GLY A 188 -30.66 38.43 -8.09
C GLY A 188 -30.61 38.03 -9.57
N VAL A 189 -30.86 38.97 -10.50
CA VAL A 189 -31.00 38.67 -11.95
C VAL A 189 -30.04 39.55 -12.76
N SER A 190 -29.52 38.97 -13.85
CA SER A 190 -29.00 39.60 -15.08
C SER A 190 -27.49 39.46 -15.37
N SER A 191 -27.19 39.60 -16.66
CA SER A 191 -25.88 39.80 -17.30
C SER A 191 -24.81 38.71 -17.20
N LYS A 192 -24.91 37.74 -18.12
CA LYS A 192 -23.89 37.53 -19.17
C LYS A 192 -22.41 37.62 -18.73
N ASP A 193 -21.88 36.50 -18.26
CA ASP A 193 -20.67 35.92 -18.86
C ASP A 193 -20.67 34.38 -18.71
N ARG A 194 -20.34 33.65 -19.78
CA ARG A 194 -20.26 32.19 -19.77
C ARG A 194 -18.81 31.72 -19.59
N VAL A 195 -18.29 31.94 -18.38
CA VAL A 195 -17.12 31.17 -17.93
C VAL A 195 -17.51 29.68 -17.93
N PRO A 196 -16.71 28.77 -18.50
CA PRO A 196 -17.01 27.34 -18.45
C PRO A 196 -16.98 26.88 -16.99
N GLU A 197 -18.15 26.48 -16.50
CA GLU A 197 -18.37 25.98 -15.15
C GLU A 197 -17.44 24.78 -14.90
N HIS A 198 -16.31 25.05 -14.24
CA HIS A 198 -15.36 24.01 -13.89
C HIS A 198 -16.07 23.06 -12.94
N PHE A 199 -16.19 21.80 -13.38
CA PHE A 199 -16.64 20.72 -12.51
C PHE A 199 -15.81 20.77 -11.25
N ARG A 200 -16.47 20.88 -10.09
CA ARG A 200 -15.80 20.88 -8.80
C ARG A 200 -14.93 19.63 -8.76
N SER A 201 -13.62 19.82 -8.65
CA SER A 201 -12.68 18.71 -8.51
C SER A 201 -13.19 17.77 -7.42
N VAL A 202 -12.97 16.46 -7.58
CA VAL A 202 -13.18 15.48 -6.52
C VAL A 202 -12.06 15.69 -5.49
N SER A 203 -12.12 16.81 -4.79
CA SER A 203 -11.04 17.33 -3.95
C SER A 203 -10.92 16.44 -2.72
N ASN A 204 -9.83 15.68 -2.69
CA ASN A 204 -9.43 14.73 -1.65
C ASN A 204 -10.09 15.00 -0.30
N GLN A 205 -10.78 14.00 0.27
CA GLN A 205 -11.39 14.09 1.62
C GLN A 205 -10.35 14.11 2.75
N VAL A 206 -9.09 14.40 2.43
CA VAL A 206 -7.93 14.41 3.32
C VAL A 206 -7.55 15.86 3.59
N ALA A 207 -6.94 16.15 4.74
CA ALA A 207 -6.57 17.52 5.10
C ALA A 207 -5.65 18.17 4.03
N LYS A 208 -5.85 19.47 3.74
CA LYS A 208 -5.10 20.24 2.72
C LYS A 208 -3.56 20.23 2.87
N ASN A 209 -3.03 19.73 3.99
CA ASN A 209 -1.59 19.65 4.30
C ASN A 209 -1.06 18.19 4.42
N TRP A 210 -1.87 17.18 4.13
CA TRP A 210 -1.46 15.77 4.19
C TRP A 210 -0.60 15.38 2.98
N SER A 211 0.32 14.43 3.16
CA SER A 211 1.19 13.92 2.10
C SER A 211 1.45 12.43 2.26
N ALA A 212 1.25 11.68 1.18
CA ALA A 212 1.53 10.25 1.15
C ALA A 212 3.02 9.97 1.33
N ALA A 213 3.90 10.74 0.65
CA ALA A 213 5.34 10.60 0.79
C ALA A 213 5.81 10.87 2.24
N LYS A 214 5.28 11.92 2.90
CA LYS A 214 5.60 12.21 4.31
C LYS A 214 5.08 11.13 5.26
N GLN A 215 3.92 10.53 4.99
CA GLN A 215 3.39 9.42 5.81
C GLN A 215 4.26 8.16 5.70
N ILE A 216 4.62 7.73 4.48
CA ILE A 216 5.49 6.56 4.30
C ILE A 216 6.89 6.81 4.90
N GLN A 217 7.46 7.99 4.71
CA GLN A 217 8.73 8.36 5.35
C GLN A 217 8.61 8.40 6.89
N ALA A 218 7.45 8.80 7.43
CA ALA A 218 7.21 8.74 8.87
C ALA A 218 6.99 7.30 9.38
N MET A 219 6.70 6.32 8.50
CA MET A 219 6.65 4.89 8.85
C MET A 219 8.04 4.22 8.85
N THR A 220 9.00 4.69 8.02
CA THR A 220 10.40 4.20 8.05
C THR A 220 11.19 4.72 9.25
N ASN A 221 10.75 5.81 9.90
CA ASN A 221 11.36 6.31 11.13
C ASN A 221 11.43 5.20 12.21
N ASN A 222 12.57 5.13 12.90
CA ASN A 222 12.91 4.13 13.93
C ASN A 222 12.86 2.65 13.49
N LEU A 223 12.65 2.35 12.20
CA LEU A 223 12.53 0.98 11.67
C LEU A 223 13.91 0.30 11.60
N VAL A 224 14.50 0.01 12.76
CA VAL A 224 15.85 -0.54 12.90
C VAL A 224 15.76 -2.07 13.05
N PRO A 225 16.54 -2.86 12.27
CA PRO A 225 16.60 -4.31 12.45
C PRO A 225 17.14 -4.69 13.84
N PRO A 226 16.52 -5.67 14.54
CA PRO A 226 17.03 -6.22 15.80
C PRO A 226 18.48 -6.72 15.67
N ARG A 227 19.25 -6.69 16.76
CA ARG A 227 20.69 -7.04 16.76
C ARG A 227 21.07 -7.98 17.90
N GLY A 228 22.06 -8.83 17.66
CA GLY A 228 22.51 -9.81 18.65
C GLY A 228 21.38 -10.74 19.07
N ALA A 229 21.27 -10.99 20.38
CA ALA A 229 20.25 -11.87 20.95
C ALA A 229 18.78 -11.41 20.71
N GLU A 230 18.54 -10.15 20.35
CA GLU A 230 17.21 -9.69 19.96
C GLU A 230 16.76 -10.28 18.60
N GLY A 231 17.70 -10.68 17.75
CA GLY A 231 17.40 -11.16 16.39
C GLY A 231 16.75 -12.55 16.32
N SER A 232 16.88 -13.36 17.36
CA SER A 232 16.41 -14.76 17.42
C SER A 232 15.09 -14.95 18.16
N GLY A 233 14.37 -13.86 18.49
CA GLY A 233 13.09 -13.93 19.20
C GLY A 233 12.00 -13.03 18.58
N LEU A 234 10.91 -12.86 19.32
CA LEU A 234 9.68 -12.16 18.91
C LEU A 234 9.87 -10.73 18.34
N ALA A 235 11.01 -10.08 18.58
CA ALA A 235 11.37 -8.81 17.94
C ALA A 235 11.50 -8.92 16.41
N SER A 236 11.95 -10.08 15.90
CA SER A 236 12.15 -10.33 14.47
C SER A 236 10.83 -10.34 13.67
N PRO A 237 9.74 -11.01 14.12
CA PRO A 237 8.40 -10.84 13.55
C PRO A 237 7.87 -9.41 13.56
N VAL A 238 8.02 -8.67 14.68
CA VAL A 238 7.53 -7.28 14.78
C VAL A 238 8.26 -6.36 13.80
N TYR A 239 9.57 -6.55 13.65
CA TYR A 239 10.36 -5.85 12.64
C TYR A 239 9.97 -6.26 11.21
N THR A 240 9.87 -7.56 10.93
CA THR A 240 9.51 -8.10 9.61
C THR A 240 8.12 -7.60 9.16
N MET A 241 7.11 -7.70 10.03
CA MET A 241 5.76 -7.22 9.75
C MET A 241 5.71 -5.69 9.65
N SER A 242 6.55 -4.96 10.39
CA SER A 242 6.71 -3.51 10.18
C SER A 242 7.23 -3.21 8.77
N VAL A 243 8.29 -3.88 8.30
CA VAL A 243 8.85 -3.69 6.96
C VAL A 243 7.84 -4.04 5.87
N ILE A 244 7.14 -5.17 6.00
CA ILE A 244 6.05 -5.57 5.09
C ILE A 244 4.96 -4.50 5.03
N MET A 245 4.53 -3.97 6.18
CA MET A 245 3.52 -2.90 6.25
C MET A 245 3.99 -1.61 5.55
N VAL A 246 5.23 -1.16 5.76
CA VAL A 246 5.74 0.02 5.05
C VAL A 246 5.83 -0.24 3.55
N PHE A 247 6.27 -1.43 3.12
CA PHE A 247 6.41 -1.77 1.69
C PHE A 247 5.06 -1.80 0.98
N VAL A 248 4.05 -2.44 1.56
CA VAL A 248 2.70 -2.53 0.99
C VAL A 248 2.07 -1.14 0.87
N MET A 249 2.17 -0.31 1.92
CA MET A 249 1.64 1.05 1.89
C MET A 249 2.38 1.95 0.88
N TRP A 250 3.69 1.79 0.73
CA TRP A 250 4.49 2.47 -0.31
C TRP A 250 4.08 2.05 -1.71
N ALA A 251 3.93 0.75 -1.98
CA ALA A 251 3.56 0.22 -3.29
C ALA A 251 2.14 0.65 -3.72
N LEU A 252 1.17 0.66 -2.80
CA LEU A 252 -0.18 1.21 -3.05
C LEU A 252 -0.13 2.69 -3.44
N VAL A 253 0.66 3.50 -2.71
CA VAL A 253 0.82 4.94 -2.96
C VAL A 253 1.57 5.24 -4.28
N ALA A 254 2.48 4.36 -4.68
CA ALA A 254 3.16 4.43 -5.98
C ALA A 254 2.21 4.10 -7.14
N ALA A 255 1.36 3.07 -7.00
CA ALA A 255 0.41 2.68 -8.03
C ALA A 255 -0.75 3.68 -8.18
N ILE A 256 -1.41 4.04 -7.08
CA ILE A 256 -2.73 4.69 -7.06
C ILE A 256 -2.58 6.21 -6.79
N PRO A 257 -3.39 7.09 -7.42
CA PRO A 257 -3.36 8.53 -7.17
C PRO A 257 -3.51 8.88 -5.69
N CYS A 258 -2.49 9.52 -5.11
CA CYS A 258 -2.52 10.06 -3.74
C CYS A 258 -1.88 11.46 -3.72
N GLN A 259 -2.27 12.27 -2.74
CA GLN A 259 -1.80 13.65 -2.54
C GLN A 259 -0.35 13.74 -2.05
N GLU A 260 0.41 14.70 -2.59
CA GLU A 260 1.81 15.00 -2.29
C GLU A 260 2.70 13.75 -2.25
N ARG A 261 3.01 13.22 -3.43
CA ARG A 261 3.86 12.03 -3.62
C ARG A 261 5.33 12.33 -3.95
N ASN A 262 5.72 13.61 -4.00
CA ASN A 262 7.12 14.00 -4.21
C ASN A 262 8.02 13.39 -3.12
N GLY A 263 9.11 12.73 -3.54
CA GLY A 263 10.08 12.12 -2.62
C GLY A 263 9.87 10.63 -2.32
N LEU A 264 8.84 9.96 -2.85
CA LEU A 264 8.73 8.48 -2.75
C LEU A 264 9.97 7.74 -3.28
N SER A 265 10.65 8.33 -4.28
CA SER A 265 11.90 7.84 -4.89
C SER A 265 13.14 7.97 -3.99
N ALA A 266 13.04 8.69 -2.86
CA ALA A 266 14.10 8.89 -1.88
C ALA A 266 13.92 8.05 -0.60
N ILE A 267 12.81 7.31 -0.48
CA ILE A 267 12.54 6.45 0.67
C ILE A 267 13.42 5.20 0.57
N HIS A 268 14.25 4.96 1.59
CA HIS A 268 15.15 3.82 1.65
C HIS A 268 14.68 2.80 2.69
N PHE A 269 14.46 1.55 2.28
CA PHE A 269 14.05 0.48 3.17
C PHE A 269 15.24 -0.07 3.98
N PRO A 270 15.23 0.02 5.33
CA PRO A 270 16.36 -0.35 6.19
C PRO A 270 16.45 -1.87 6.43
N ALA A 271 16.38 -2.67 5.37
CA ALA A 271 16.35 -4.14 5.42
C ALA A 271 17.76 -4.77 5.31
N PRO A 272 18.22 -5.57 6.29
CA PRO A 272 19.48 -6.30 6.16
C PRO A 272 19.44 -7.33 5.03
N LYS A 273 20.40 -7.25 4.10
CA LYS A 273 20.62 -8.23 3.01
C LYS A 273 20.89 -9.67 3.48
N GLN A 274 21.04 -9.88 4.79
CA GLN A 274 21.24 -11.18 5.45
C GLN A 274 19.92 -11.94 5.72
N LEU A 275 18.77 -11.26 5.71
CA LEU A 275 17.46 -11.90 5.88
C LEU A 275 17.01 -12.49 4.54
N ASN A 276 16.55 -13.74 4.55
CA ASN A 276 16.07 -14.49 3.38
C ASN A 276 15.05 -13.69 2.54
N TRP A 277 14.03 -13.13 3.18
CA TRP A 277 12.97 -12.36 2.51
C TRP A 277 13.40 -10.98 2.01
N ALA A 278 14.50 -10.42 2.55
CA ALA A 278 14.88 -9.04 2.28
C ALA A 278 15.30 -8.82 0.83
N GLN A 279 15.93 -9.82 0.19
CA GLN A 279 16.32 -9.71 -1.22
C GLN A 279 15.11 -9.50 -2.15
N SER A 280 14.02 -10.24 -1.91
CA SER A 280 12.82 -10.12 -2.73
C SER A 280 12.10 -8.78 -2.54
N ILE A 281 11.99 -8.29 -1.30
CA ILE A 281 11.38 -6.98 -1.02
C ILE A 281 12.25 -5.83 -1.57
N ILE A 282 13.59 -5.93 -1.44
CA ILE A 282 14.52 -4.94 -2.02
C ILE A 282 14.41 -4.93 -3.55
N GLY A 283 14.42 -6.10 -4.20
CA GLY A 283 14.31 -6.19 -5.67
C GLY A 283 12.99 -5.62 -6.21
N LEU A 284 11.87 -5.87 -5.52
CA LEU A 284 10.58 -5.24 -5.85
C LEU A 284 10.60 -3.72 -5.65
N HIS A 285 11.16 -3.24 -4.54
CA HIS A 285 11.30 -1.82 -4.26
C HIS A 285 12.20 -1.11 -5.29
N GLU A 286 13.28 -1.76 -5.72
CA GLU A 286 14.17 -1.26 -6.77
C GLU A 286 13.45 -1.22 -8.14
N LYS A 287 12.78 -2.31 -8.55
CA LYS A 287 12.01 -2.38 -9.83
C LYS A 287 10.90 -1.31 -9.89
N ILE A 288 10.10 -1.17 -8.83
CA ILE A 288 9.04 -0.13 -8.75
C ILE A 288 9.65 1.27 -8.65
N GLY A 289 10.74 1.44 -7.91
CA GLY A 289 11.43 2.72 -7.76
C GLY A 289 12.09 3.23 -9.04
N GLU A 290 12.49 2.33 -9.94
CA GLU A 290 12.93 2.68 -11.30
C GLU A 290 11.77 3.17 -12.18
N GLU A 291 10.62 2.49 -12.18
CA GLU A 291 9.44 2.96 -12.90
C GLU A 291 8.95 4.32 -12.38
N TRP A 292 8.98 4.54 -11.05
CA TRP A 292 8.71 5.85 -10.49
C TRP A 292 9.66 6.91 -11.03
N LYS A 293 10.98 6.67 -11.04
CA LYS A 293 11.99 7.62 -11.58
C LYS A 293 11.83 7.90 -13.07
N LYS A 294 11.33 6.93 -13.86
CA LYS A 294 11.00 7.10 -15.30
C LYS A 294 9.78 8.01 -15.50
N LYS A 295 8.83 8.01 -14.55
CA LYS A 295 7.54 8.74 -14.61
C LYS A 295 7.52 10.06 -13.82
N GLU A 296 8.36 10.24 -12.79
CA GLU A 296 8.44 11.45 -11.94
C GLU A 296 8.67 12.74 -12.76
N LYS A 297 9.39 12.65 -13.88
CA LYS A 297 9.63 13.78 -14.81
C LYS A 297 8.42 14.16 -15.68
N LYS A 298 7.31 13.43 -15.62
CA LYS A 298 6.14 13.58 -16.50
C LYS A 298 4.84 13.99 -15.80
N GLY A 299 4.81 14.10 -14.46
CA GLY A 299 3.64 14.58 -13.72
C GLY A 299 2.44 13.60 -13.75
N THR A 300 2.67 12.33 -13.45
CA THR A 300 1.70 11.25 -13.71
C THR A 300 0.79 10.89 -12.53
N ALA A 301 -0.48 10.59 -12.83
CA ALA A 301 -1.46 10.08 -11.86
C ALA A 301 -0.99 8.87 -11.03
N GLY A 302 -0.17 7.96 -11.57
CA GLY A 302 0.40 6.86 -10.79
C GLY A 302 1.09 5.79 -11.64
N LEU A 303 1.46 4.68 -10.99
CA LEU A 303 2.08 3.52 -11.63
C LEU A 303 1.13 2.32 -11.88
N LEU A 304 -0.17 2.45 -11.59
CA LEU A 304 -1.15 1.39 -11.91
C LEU A 304 -1.11 1.08 -13.43
N ASP A 305 -0.81 -0.16 -13.81
CA ASP A 305 -0.52 -0.55 -15.20
C ASP A 305 -1.70 -0.26 -16.15
N GLU A 306 -2.93 -0.54 -15.74
CA GLU A 306 -4.14 -0.25 -16.51
C GLU A 306 -4.30 1.26 -16.76
N MET A 307 -3.93 2.11 -15.80
CA MET A 307 -3.89 3.55 -16.00
C MET A 307 -2.77 4.00 -16.93
N GLN A 308 -1.59 3.36 -16.89
CA GLN A 308 -0.52 3.70 -17.84
C GLN A 308 -0.87 3.30 -19.28
N LYS A 309 -1.59 2.19 -19.45
CA LYS A 309 -2.18 1.77 -20.74
C LYS A 309 -3.24 2.77 -21.19
N MET A 310 -4.13 3.20 -20.30
CA MET A 310 -5.13 4.24 -20.55
C MET A 310 -4.52 5.61 -20.92
N GLU A 311 -3.47 6.05 -20.21
CA GLU A 311 -2.69 7.27 -20.50
C GLU A 311 -2.13 7.21 -21.94
N LYS A 312 -1.45 6.11 -22.28
CA LYS A 312 -0.85 5.90 -23.60
C LYS A 312 -1.89 5.89 -24.72
N LEU A 313 -2.98 5.14 -24.55
CA LEU A 313 -4.05 5.03 -25.54
C LEU A 313 -4.82 6.36 -25.69
N GLY A 314 -5.05 7.08 -24.59
CA GLY A 314 -5.67 8.40 -24.60
C GLY A 314 -4.89 9.43 -25.41
N ASN A 315 -3.56 9.45 -25.30
CA ASN A 315 -2.72 10.32 -26.15
C ASN A 315 -2.84 9.95 -27.64
N ILE A 316 -2.71 8.66 -27.99
CA ILE A 316 -2.79 8.21 -29.39
C ILE A 316 -4.16 8.51 -30.01
N LEU A 317 -5.24 8.34 -29.25
CA LEU A 317 -6.59 8.66 -29.70
C LEU A 317 -6.84 10.19 -29.77
N MET A 318 -6.13 11.00 -28.98
CA MET A 318 -6.18 12.46 -29.10
C MET A 318 -5.67 12.89 -30.48
N ASP A 319 -4.46 12.45 -30.86
CA ASP A 319 -3.82 12.75 -32.15
C ASP A 319 -4.71 12.36 -33.35
N PHE A 320 -5.46 11.25 -33.22
CA PHE A 320 -6.48 10.85 -34.19
C PHE A 320 -7.67 11.82 -34.23
N THR A 321 -8.27 12.17 -33.09
CA THR A 321 -9.40 13.10 -33.06
C THR A 321 -9.04 14.54 -33.46
N ASP A 322 -7.77 14.93 -33.30
CA ASP A 322 -7.21 16.17 -33.85
C ASP A 322 -7.06 16.07 -35.37
N SER A 323 -6.46 14.99 -35.88
CA SER A 323 -6.34 14.73 -37.33
C SER A 323 -7.69 14.81 -38.05
N PHE A 324 -8.75 14.26 -37.43
CA PHE A 324 -10.13 14.28 -37.93
C PHE A 324 -10.63 15.70 -38.22
N GLN A 325 -10.24 16.70 -37.43
CA GLN A 325 -10.79 18.06 -37.50
C GLN A 325 -10.15 18.93 -38.60
N PHE A 326 -9.03 18.50 -39.18
CA PHE A 326 -8.30 19.25 -40.21
C PHE A 326 -8.31 18.60 -41.59
N HIS A 327 -8.52 17.28 -41.67
CA HIS A 327 -8.53 16.52 -42.92
C HIS A 327 -9.77 15.61 -42.97
N GLY A 328 -10.80 16.04 -43.70
CA GLY A 328 -12.07 15.31 -43.84
C GLY A 328 -11.96 13.96 -44.55
N ASP A 329 -10.91 13.78 -45.36
CA ASP A 329 -10.51 12.47 -45.91
C ASP A 329 -9.60 11.74 -44.91
N ILE A 330 -10.22 11.03 -43.97
CA ILE A 330 -9.52 10.00 -43.20
C ILE A 330 -9.34 8.77 -44.10
N THR A 331 -8.09 8.34 -44.27
CA THR A 331 -7.79 7.06 -44.93
C THR A 331 -8.34 5.90 -44.10
N ASP A 332 -8.87 4.86 -44.75
CA ASP A 332 -9.43 3.68 -44.07
C ASP A 332 -8.45 3.07 -43.06
N GLN A 333 -7.16 3.06 -43.39
CA GLN A 333 -6.08 2.66 -42.49
C GLN A 333 -6.09 3.45 -41.16
N LYS A 334 -6.23 4.78 -41.18
CA LYS A 334 -6.28 5.58 -39.94
C LYS A 334 -7.54 5.31 -39.13
N ALA A 335 -8.67 5.03 -39.78
CA ALA A 335 -9.90 4.63 -39.09
C ALA A 335 -9.78 3.22 -38.47
N GLU A 336 -9.11 2.29 -39.15
CA GLU A 336 -8.84 0.94 -38.65
C GLU A 336 -7.83 0.93 -37.49
N GLU A 337 -6.73 1.70 -37.60
CA GLU A 337 -5.79 1.93 -36.50
C GLU A 337 -6.48 2.53 -35.27
N ALA A 338 -7.33 3.55 -35.46
CA ALA A 338 -8.10 4.14 -34.36
C ALA A 338 -9.11 3.16 -33.74
N ALA A 339 -9.76 2.33 -34.55
CA ALA A 339 -10.66 1.28 -34.06
C ALA A 339 -9.91 0.23 -33.22
N ALA A 340 -8.70 -0.17 -33.65
CA ALA A 340 -7.84 -1.08 -32.87
C ALA A 340 -7.43 -0.46 -31.52
N ARG A 341 -7.02 0.81 -31.48
CA ARG A 341 -6.69 1.51 -30.22
C ARG A 341 -7.91 1.74 -29.33
N SER A 342 -9.10 1.93 -29.90
CA SER A 342 -10.36 1.97 -29.16
C SER A 342 -10.69 0.61 -28.53
N ALA A 343 -10.41 -0.51 -29.22
CA ALA A 343 -10.59 -1.85 -28.67
C ALA A 343 -9.58 -2.17 -27.54
N GLU A 344 -8.31 -1.77 -27.68
CA GLU A 344 -7.32 -1.83 -26.59
C GLU A 344 -7.75 -1.00 -25.35
N LEU A 345 -8.41 0.14 -25.58
CA LEU A 345 -8.95 0.98 -24.51
C LEU A 345 -10.17 0.33 -23.85
N ALA A 346 -11.08 -0.25 -24.62
CA ALA A 346 -12.23 -1.00 -24.13
C ALA A 346 -11.83 -2.19 -23.24
N GLU A 347 -10.85 -2.99 -23.70
CA GLU A 347 -10.26 -4.10 -22.93
C GLU A 347 -9.63 -3.61 -21.61
N THR A 348 -9.00 -2.42 -21.63
CA THR A 348 -8.41 -1.81 -20.43
C THR A 348 -9.49 -1.29 -19.47
N CYS A 349 -10.58 -0.70 -19.98
CA CYS A 349 -11.73 -0.29 -19.16
C CYS A 349 -12.41 -1.50 -18.51
N ARG A 350 -12.63 -2.60 -19.26
CA ARG A 350 -13.27 -3.82 -18.71
C ARG A 350 -12.47 -4.45 -17.57
N ARG A 351 -11.14 -4.54 -17.71
CA ARG A 351 -10.25 -5.01 -16.62
C ARG A 351 -10.32 -4.11 -15.37
N MET A 352 -10.50 -2.81 -15.55
CA MET A 352 -10.70 -1.86 -14.44
C MET A 352 -12.09 -2.03 -13.80
N GLU A 353 -13.15 -2.23 -14.59
CA GLU A 353 -14.50 -2.53 -14.09
C GLU A 353 -14.51 -3.81 -13.23
N GLU A 354 -13.98 -4.91 -13.78
CA GLU A 354 -13.86 -6.21 -13.12
C GLU A 354 -12.95 -6.16 -11.88
N GLY A 355 -11.86 -5.38 -11.92
CA GLY A 355 -10.78 -5.42 -10.94
C GLY A 355 -10.87 -4.41 -9.79
N LEU A 356 -11.35 -3.18 -10.03
CA LEU A 356 -11.26 -2.09 -9.05
C LEU A 356 -12.13 -2.32 -7.82
N LEU A 357 -13.32 -2.92 -7.96
CA LEU A 357 -14.20 -3.22 -6.82
C LEU A 357 -13.61 -4.32 -5.90
N PRO A 358 -13.15 -5.48 -6.40
CA PRO A 358 -12.39 -6.44 -5.59
C PRO A 358 -11.17 -5.82 -4.88
N LEU A 359 -10.37 -5.00 -5.57
CA LEU A 359 -9.21 -4.32 -4.98
C LEU A 359 -9.62 -3.38 -3.82
N GLN A 360 -10.67 -2.58 -4.02
CA GLN A 360 -11.19 -1.67 -3.00
C GLN A 360 -11.74 -2.41 -1.76
N ILE A 361 -12.42 -3.54 -1.97
CA ILE A 361 -12.90 -4.42 -0.87
C ILE A 361 -11.71 -4.99 -0.10
N GLN A 362 -10.65 -5.39 -0.78
CA GLN A 362 -9.46 -6.01 -0.18
C GLN A 362 -8.61 -5.00 0.62
N ILE A 363 -8.45 -3.77 0.12
CA ILE A 363 -7.85 -2.66 0.88
C ILE A 363 -8.66 -2.38 2.16
N ARG A 364 -9.99 -2.51 2.09
CA ARG A 364 -10.86 -2.35 3.26
C ARG A 364 -10.74 -3.51 4.27
N GLU A 365 -10.50 -4.74 3.83
CA GLU A 365 -10.15 -5.84 4.74
C GLU A 365 -8.79 -5.61 5.40
N VAL A 366 -7.77 -5.16 4.64
CA VAL A 366 -6.46 -4.77 5.19
C VAL A 366 -6.61 -3.68 6.26
N PHE A 367 -7.43 -2.65 6.01
CA PHE A 367 -7.77 -1.64 7.01
C PHE A 367 -8.38 -2.28 8.28
N HIS A 368 -9.40 -3.13 8.15
CA HIS A 368 -10.03 -3.77 9.30
C HIS A 368 -9.08 -4.71 10.07
N ARG A 369 -8.18 -5.43 9.40
CA ARG A 369 -7.14 -6.25 10.05
C ARG A 369 -6.19 -5.41 10.87
N ILE A 370 -5.68 -4.31 10.30
CA ILE A 370 -4.78 -3.39 11.00
C ILE A 370 -5.49 -2.79 12.23
N VAL A 371 -6.78 -2.40 12.13
CA VAL A 371 -7.59 -1.97 13.29
C VAL A 371 -7.71 -3.08 14.33
N LYS A 372 -8.08 -4.30 13.93
CA LYS A 372 -8.31 -5.43 14.84
C LYS A 372 -7.05 -5.79 15.63
N THR A 373 -5.93 -5.99 14.94
CA THR A 373 -4.67 -6.42 15.56
C THR A 373 -4.04 -5.29 16.39
N ARG A 374 -4.24 -4.02 16.00
CA ARG A 374 -3.98 -2.85 16.87
C ARG A 374 -4.78 -2.92 18.18
N THR A 375 -6.09 -3.16 18.10
CA THR A 375 -6.97 -3.24 19.29
C THR A 375 -6.59 -4.43 20.18
N GLU A 376 -6.25 -5.59 19.62
CA GLU A 376 -5.83 -6.77 20.37
C GLU A 376 -4.50 -6.55 21.10
N LEU A 377 -3.51 -5.93 20.44
CA LEU A 377 -2.24 -5.53 21.08
C LEU A 377 -2.44 -4.52 22.22
N LEU A 378 -3.25 -3.48 22.01
CA LEU A 378 -3.57 -2.49 23.05
C LEU A 378 -4.28 -3.13 24.26
N ASN A 379 -5.21 -4.05 24.01
CA ASN A 379 -5.91 -4.80 25.06
C ASN A 379 -4.97 -5.74 25.84
N ALA A 380 -3.91 -6.27 25.20
CA ALA A 380 -2.90 -7.09 25.88
C ALA A 380 -2.00 -6.23 26.77
N LEU A 381 -1.53 -5.07 26.29
CA LEU A 381 -0.72 -4.13 27.09
C LEU A 381 -1.48 -3.62 28.32
N ASP A 382 -2.77 -3.27 28.17
CA ASP A 382 -3.66 -2.86 29.27
C ASP A 382 -3.82 -3.96 30.35
N ARG A 383 -3.93 -5.22 29.93
CA ARG A 383 -4.00 -6.37 30.86
C ARG A 383 -2.70 -6.53 31.66
N VAL A 384 -1.53 -6.38 31.02
CA VAL A 384 -0.24 -6.44 31.73
C VAL A 384 -0.15 -5.30 32.74
N GLY A 385 -0.46 -4.06 32.33
CA GLY A 385 -0.45 -2.89 33.21
C GLY A 385 -1.35 -3.04 34.45
N LYS A 386 -2.51 -3.69 34.31
CA LYS A 386 -3.44 -4.00 35.41
C LYS A 386 -3.03 -5.20 36.27
N SER A 387 -2.11 -6.04 35.80
CA SER A 387 -1.62 -7.21 36.54
C SER A 387 -0.42 -6.91 37.45
N SER A 388 0.26 -5.79 37.23
CA SER A 388 1.35 -5.31 38.09
C SER A 388 0.80 -4.87 39.46
N PRO A 389 1.30 -5.40 40.60
CA PRO A 389 0.91 -4.92 41.92
C PRO A 389 1.40 -3.47 42.12
N PRO A 390 0.71 -2.65 42.94
CA PRO A 390 1.20 -1.34 43.30
C PRO A 390 2.53 -1.46 44.04
N LEU A 391 3.52 -0.66 43.63
CA LEU A 391 4.78 -0.51 44.35
C LEU A 391 4.49 0.22 45.68
N LEU A 392 4.82 -0.44 46.79
CA LEU A 392 4.79 0.07 48.17
C LEU A 392 6.22 0.16 48.72
#